data_AF-X1KRY3-F1
#
_entry.id   AF-X1KRY3-F1
#
_cell.length_a   1.000
_cell.length_b   1.000
_cell.length_c   1.000
_cell.angle_alpha   90.00
_cell.angle_beta   90.00
_cell.angle_gamma   90.00
#
_symmetry.space_group_name_H-M   'P 1'
#
loop_
_entity.id
_entity.type
_entity.pdbx_description
1 polymer ?
#
loop_
_entity_poly.entity_id
_entity_poly.type
_entity_poly.pdbx_seq_one_letter_code
_entity_poly.pdbx_strand_id
1 'polypeptide(L)' 'AVKPGETTEDMKFTLETVNCLGCCALGPVVVVDGKYESQTNPDKLDRVLRRYK' A
#
# COMPACT_ATOMS: atom_id res chain seq x y z
N ALA A 1 -4.97 3.45 14.42
CA ALA A 1 -4.17 3.73 13.21
C ALA A 1 -2.90 2.92 13.32
N VAL A 2 -2.53 2.19 12.26
CA VAL A 2 -1.35 1.30 12.21
C VAL A 2 -0.12 2.15 11.85
N LYS A 3 1.03 1.91 12.49
CA LYS A 3 2.29 2.61 12.18
C LYS A 3 3.10 1.86 11.12
N PRO A 4 4.08 2.52 10.46
CA PRO A 4 5.08 1.84 9.66
C PRO A 4 5.75 0.69 10.43
N GLY A 5 5.76 -0.49 9.84
CA GLY A 5 6.30 -1.74 10.41
C GLY A 5 5.31 -2.53 11.28
N GLU A 6 4.10 -2.02 11.51
CA GLU A 6 3.09 -2.73 12.28
C GLU A 6 2.12 -3.51 11.38
N THR A 7 1.63 -4.63 11.92
CA THR A 7 0.55 -5.41 11.33
C THR A 7 -0.78 -5.00 11.95
N THR A 8 -1.81 -4.95 11.13
CA THR A 8 -3.19 -4.68 11.56
C THR A 8 -3.66 -5.79 12.52
N GLU A 9 -4.53 -5.47 13.49
CA GLU A 9 -5.03 -6.43 14.50
C GLU A 9 -5.72 -7.66 13.90
N ASP A 10 -6.30 -7.52 12.70
CA ASP A 10 -6.93 -8.61 11.95
C ASP A 10 -5.93 -9.52 11.22
N MET A 11 -4.62 -9.24 11.35
CA MET A 11 -3.51 -9.96 10.73
C MET A 11 -3.59 -10.03 9.19
N LYS A 12 -4.41 -9.19 8.55
CA LYS A 12 -4.60 -9.20 7.10
C LYS A 12 -3.58 -8.34 6.35
N PHE A 13 -3.17 -7.24 6.95
CA PHE A 13 -2.31 -6.25 6.30
C PHE A 13 -1.17 -5.82 7.21
N THR A 14 0.05 -5.80 6.67
CA THR A 14 1.23 -5.19 7.27
C THR A 14 1.57 -3.92 6.53
N LEU A 15 1.77 -2.81 7.26
CA LEU A 15 2.17 -1.55 6.65
C LEU A 15 3.70 -1.48 6.61
N GLU A 16 4.30 -1.70 5.45
CA GLU A 16 5.74 -1.53 5.26
C GLU A 16 6.05 -0.24 4.48
N THR A 17 7.12 0.45 4.89
CA THR A 17 7.61 1.65 4.21
C THR A 17 8.93 1.36 3.53
N VAL A 18 9.02 1.73 2.25
CA VAL A 18 10.23 1.60 1.45
C VAL A 18 10.63 2.96 0.90
N ASN A 19 11.94 3.21 0.80
CA ASN A 19 12.46 4.49 0.32
C ASN A 19 12.28 4.66 -1.20
N CYS A 20 12.59 3.63 -1.98
CA CYS A 20 12.54 3.70 -3.43
C CYS A 20 12.05 2.37 -4.02
N LEU A 21 11.11 2.48 -4.95
CA LEU A 21 10.59 1.37 -5.76
C LEU A 21 11.06 1.43 -7.21
N GLY A 22 11.92 2.40 -7.56
CA GLY A 22 12.41 2.58 -8.94
C GLY A 22 11.36 3.11 -9.93
N CYS A 23 10.19 3.53 -9.45
CA CYS A 23 9.07 3.99 -10.28
C CYS A 23 8.85 5.51 -10.16
N CYS A 24 9.92 6.31 -10.25
CA CYS A 24 9.87 7.76 -9.99
C CYS A 24 8.81 8.50 -10.84
N ALA A 25 8.60 8.08 -12.09
CA ALA A 25 7.60 8.67 -12.99
C ALA A 25 6.14 8.29 -12.65
N LEU A 26 5.93 7.31 -11.77
CA LEU A 26 4.62 6.75 -11.40
C LEU A 26 4.24 7.06 -9.94
N GLY A 27 5.04 7.89 -9.26
CA GLY A 27 4.76 8.34 -7.90
C GLY A 27 3.44 9.14 -7.83
N PRO A 28 2.67 9.04 -6.74
CA PRO A 28 2.80 8.14 -5.59
C PRO A 28 2.47 6.68 -5.97
N VAL A 29 3.29 5.73 -5.50
CA VAL A 29 3.12 4.29 -5.79
C VAL A 29 3.06 3.48 -4.50
N VAL A 30 2.19 2.48 -4.47
CA VAL A 30 2.07 1.50 -3.38
C VAL A 30 2.16 0.11 -4.00
N VAL A 31 2.79 -0.83 -3.30
CA VAL A 31 2.81 -2.24 -3.71
C VAL A 31 1.93 -3.03 -2.75
N VAL A 32 0.91 -3.69 -3.28
CA VAL A 32 0.02 -4.57 -2.51
C VAL A 32 0.11 -5.96 -3.09
N ASP A 33 0.57 -6.94 -2.31
CA ASP A 33 0.71 -8.34 -2.73
C ASP A 33 1.49 -8.49 -4.06
N GLY A 34 2.60 -7.74 -4.18
CA GLY A 34 3.46 -7.72 -5.38
C GLY A 34 2.91 -6.92 -6.57
N LYS A 35 1.70 -6.36 -6.49
CA LYS A 35 1.13 -5.52 -7.55
C LYS A 35 1.42 -4.04 -7.32
N TYR A 36 1.95 -3.39 -8.34
CA TYR A 36 2.23 -1.95 -8.33
C TYR A 36 0.96 -1.15 -8.62
N GLU A 37 0.56 -0.32 -7.66
CA GLU A 37 -0.54 0.64 -7.79
C GLU A 37 0.06 2.05 -7.92
N SER A 38 0.15 2.53 -9.16
CA SER A 38 0.64 3.88 -9.49
C SER A 38 -0.43 4.95 -9.33
N GLN A 39 -0.02 6.22 -9.20
CA GLN A 39 -0.93 7.37 -9.03
C GLN A 39 -1.96 7.13 -7.92
N THR A 40 -1.49 6.59 -6.79
CA THR A 40 -2.36 6.19 -5.68
C THR A 40 -2.76 7.39 -4.83
N ASN A 41 -4.02 7.42 -4.42
CA ASN A 41 -4.61 8.37 -3.48
C ASN A 41 -5.42 7.60 -2.42
N PRO A 42 -5.86 8.24 -1.32
CA PRO A 42 -6.58 7.56 -0.24
C PRO A 42 -7.83 6.80 -0.71
N ASP A 43 -8.63 7.38 -1.60
CA ASP A 43 -9.84 6.74 -2.13
C ASP A 43 -9.54 5.51 -2.99
N LYS A 44 -8.51 5.59 -3.82
CA LYS A 44 -8.04 4.48 -4.67
C LYS A 44 -7.47 3.37 -3.78
N LEU A 45 -6.71 3.72 -2.75
CA LEU A 45 -6.14 2.75 -1.82
C LEU A 45 -7.25 2.01 -1.05
N ASP A 46 -8.29 2.69 -0.57
CA ASP A 46 -9.44 2.03 0.06
C ASP A 46 -10.13 1.03 -0.88
N ARG A 47 -10.30 1.41 -2.15
CA ARG A 47 -10.84 0.49 -3.18
C ARG A 47 -9.94 -0.71 -3.44
N VAL A 48 -8.61 -0.51 -3.47
CA VAL A 48 -7.65 -1.61 -3.65
C VAL A 48 -7.73 -2.57 -2.46
N LEU A 49 -7.67 -2.05 -1.23
CA LEU A 49 -7.73 -2.87 0.00
C LEU A 49 -9.04 -3.67 0.11
N ARG A 50 -10.18 -3.10 -0.33
CA ARG A 50 -11.47 -3.82 -0.39
C ARG A 50 -11.44 -5.07 -1.28
N ARG A 51 -10.56 -5.15 -2.27
CA ARG A 51 -10.43 -6.36 -3.14
C ARG A 51 -9.83 -7.55 -2.41
N TYR A 52 -9.12 -7.31 -1.31
CA TYR A 52 -8.41 -8.32 -0.53
C TYR A 52 -9.12 -8.63 0.80
N LYS A 53 -10.35 -8.14 0.96
CA LYS A 53 -11.10 -8.20 2.22
C LYS A 53 -11.83 -9.52 2.42
#